data_AF-A0A9C9EPW9-F1
#
_entry.id   AF-A0A9C9EPW9-F1
#
_cell.length_a   1.000
_cell.length_b   1.000
_cell.length_c   1.000
_cell.angle_alpha   90.00
_cell.angle_beta   90.00
_cell.angle_gamma   90.00
#
_symmetry.space_group_name_H-M   'P 1'
#
loop_
_entity.id
_entity.type
_entity.pdbx_description
1 polymer ?
#
loop_
_entity_poly.entity_id
_entity_poly.type
_entity_poly.pdbx_seq_one_letter_code
_entity_poly.pdbx_strand_id
1 'polypeptide(L)'
;MNFTGIIFGIGIILLIGLLHILIIKVEYHLSYRLWVVFAVFGLLLLFVSTLFNDDVVSIMFGILGALVGFSAYELILQRKRVEKGWFPKKK
;
A
#
# COMPACT_ATOMS: atom_id res chain seq x y z
N MET A 1 -30.03 -1.51 10.02
CA MET A 1 -29.16 -2.37 9.17
C MET A 1 -27.73 -1.91 9.34
N ASN A 2 -26.75 -2.82 9.42
CA ASN A 2 -25.34 -2.47 9.64
C ASN A 2 -24.61 -2.36 8.29
N PHE A 3 -24.23 -1.15 7.88
CA PHE A 3 -23.56 -0.88 6.59
C PHE A 3 -22.03 -0.83 6.70
N THR A 4 -21.48 -0.99 7.91
CA THR A 4 -20.04 -0.83 8.19
C THR A 4 -19.20 -1.73 7.28
N GLY A 5 -19.57 -3.01 7.13
CA GLY A 5 -18.85 -3.94 6.26
C GLY A 5 -18.81 -3.53 4.78
N ILE A 6 -19.92 -2.97 4.27
CA ILE A 6 -19.98 -2.50 2.87
C ILE A 6 -19.10 -1.26 2.68
N ILE A 7 -19.17 -0.32 3.62
CA ILE A 7 -18.37 0.92 3.58
C ILE A 7 -16.89 0.59 3.63
N PHE A 8 -16.46 -0.29 4.55
CA PHE A 8 -15.08 -0.73 4.65
C PHE A 8 -14.64 -1.52 3.41
N GLY A 9 -15.47 -2.41 2.89
CA GLY A 9 -15.16 -3.19 1.68
C GLY A 9 -14.90 -2.30 0.46
N ILE A 10 -15.78 -1.32 0.21
CA ILE A 10 -15.60 -0.36 -0.88
C ILE A 10 -14.36 0.52 -0.64
N GLY A 11 -14.17 1.00 0.60
CA GLY A 11 -13.03 1.82 0.97
C GLY A 11 -11.68 1.13 0.74
N ILE A 12 -11.56 -0.15 1.11
CA ILE A 12 -10.34 -0.94 0.92
C ILE A 12 -10.04 -1.14 -0.57
N ILE A 13 -11.04 -1.49 -1.38
CA ILE A 13 -10.86 -1.68 -2.82
C ILE A 13 -10.38 -0.39 -3.48
N LEU A 14 -10.98 0.75 -3.13
CA LEU A 14 -10.56 2.06 -3.64
C LEU A 14 -9.13 2.39 -3.20
N LEU A 15 -8.79 2.10 -1.95
CA LEU A 15 -7.45 2.37 -1.41
C LEU A 15 -6.37 1.50 -2.09
N ILE A 16 -6.64 0.22 -2.34
CA ILE A 16 -5.76 -0.66 -3.12
C ILE A 16 -5.54 -0.10 -4.52
N GLY A 17 -6.62 0.29 -5.20
CA GLY A 17 -6.54 0.88 -6.54
C GLY A 17 -5.71 2.17 -6.57
N LEU A 18 -5.89 3.04 -5.57
CA LEU A 18 -5.13 4.27 -5.44
C LEU A 18 -3.64 4.01 -5.18
N LEU A 19 -3.32 3.05 -4.30
CA LEU A 19 -1.94 2.65 -4.01
C LEU A 19 -1.25 2.09 -5.25
N HIS A 20 -1.93 1.29 -6.09
CA HIS A 20 -1.35 0.83 -7.35
C HIS A 20 -0.95 1.99 -8.27
N ILE A 21 -1.81 3.01 -8.42
CA ILE A 21 -1.49 4.21 -9.21
C ILE A 21 -0.31 4.97 -8.60
N LEU A 22 -0.27 5.09 -7.28
CA LEU A 22 0.82 5.73 -6.55
C LEU A 22 2.15 5.01 -6.80
N ILE A 23 2.18 3.67 -6.71
CA ILE A 23 3.38 2.85 -6.90
C ILE A 23 3.95 3.01 -8.32
N ILE A 24 3.08 3.07 -9.34
CA ILE A 24 3.52 3.34 -10.72
C ILE A 24 4.18 4.72 -10.82
N LYS A 25 3.58 5.75 -10.21
CA LYS A 25 4.18 7.10 -10.19
C LYS A 25 5.49 7.13 -9.40
N VAL A 26 5.58 6.43 -8.28
CA VAL A 26 6.80 6.35 -7.46
C VAL A 26 7.93 5.68 -8.23
N GLU A 27 7.65 4.56 -8.91
CA GLU A 27 8.63 3.88 -9.78
C GLU A 27 9.11 4.81 -10.89
N TYR A 28 8.17 5.55 -11.51
CA TYR A 28 8.47 6.47 -12.59
C TYR A 28 9.26 7.69 -12.13
N HIS A 29 8.97 8.27 -10.96
CA HIS A 29 9.54 9.54 -10.53
C HIS A 29 10.71 9.44 -9.55
N LEU A 30 10.65 8.57 -8.54
CA LEU A 30 11.58 8.57 -7.41
C LEU A 30 12.52 7.35 -7.31
N SER A 31 12.34 6.31 -8.14
CA SER A 31 13.10 5.03 -8.18
C SER A 31 12.53 3.88 -7.34
N TYR A 32 12.81 2.65 -7.81
CA TYR A 32 12.42 1.40 -7.17
C TYR A 32 12.98 1.21 -5.74
N ARG A 33 14.08 1.89 -5.38
CA ARG A 33 14.75 1.74 -4.07
C ARG A 33 13.89 2.16 -2.88
N LEU A 34 12.79 2.87 -3.12
CA LEU A 34 11.83 3.26 -2.08
C LEU A 34 11.03 2.10 -1.50
N TRP A 35 11.10 0.88 -2.08
CA TRP A 35 10.40 -0.28 -1.52
C TRP A 35 10.71 -0.51 -0.03
N VAL A 36 11.96 -0.26 0.39
CA VAL A 36 12.38 -0.38 1.80
C VAL A 36 11.62 0.61 2.69
N VAL A 37 11.40 1.83 2.22
CA VAL A 37 10.65 2.86 2.96
C VAL A 37 9.20 2.41 3.16
N PHE A 38 8.54 1.91 2.11
CA PHE A 38 7.19 1.36 2.22
C PHE A 38 7.13 0.16 3.19
N ALA A 39 8.12 -0.74 3.14
CA ALA A 39 8.16 -1.91 4.03
C ALA A 39 8.32 -1.50 5.51
N VAL A 40 9.27 -0.61 5.80
CA VAL A 40 9.50 -0.10 7.16
C VAL A 40 8.28 0.68 7.66
N PHE A 41 7.71 1.56 6.82
CA PHE A 41 6.54 2.33 7.22
C PHE A 41 5.31 1.46 7.46
N GLY A 42 5.10 0.41 6.63
CA GLY A 42 4.05 -0.57 6.84
C GLY A 42 4.20 -1.32 8.17
N LEU A 43 5.41 -1.78 8.50
CA LEU A 43 5.69 -2.43 9.79
C LEU A 43 5.47 -1.49 10.99
N LEU A 44 5.87 -0.22 10.87
CA LEU A 44 5.62 0.78 11.91
C LEU A 44 4.12 0.98 12.14
N LEU A 45 3.31 1.06 11.07
CA LEU A 45 1.86 1.18 11.18
C LEU A 45 1.20 -0.04 11.81
N LEU A 46 1.68 -1.26 11.47
CA LEU A 46 1.22 -2.49 12.12
C LEU A 46 1.60 -2.54 13.61
N PHE A 47 2.79 -2.06 13.98
CA PHE A 47 3.16 -1.95 15.38
C PHE A 47 2.26 -0.94 16.10
N VAL A 48 2.05 0.23 15.50
CA VAL A 48 1.20 1.29 16.03
C VAL A 48 -0.26 0.84 16.18
N SER A 49 -0.76 -0.05 15.32
CA SER A 49 -2.13 -0.58 15.44
C SER A 49 -2.36 -1.35 16.75
N THR A 50 -1.32 -1.99 17.28
CA THR A 50 -1.38 -2.72 18.56
C THR A 50 -1.43 -1.83 19.79
N LEU A 51 -1.16 -0.52 19.64
CA LEU A 51 -1.15 0.44 20.75
C LEU A 51 -2.52 1.06 21.00
N PHE A 52 -3.50 0.86 20.11
CA PHE A 52 -4.84 1.41 20.25
C PHE A 52 -5.78 0.43 20.94
N ASN A 53 -6.51 0.94 21.95
CA ASN A 53 -7.55 0.18 22.67
C ASN A 53 -8.90 0.16 21.95
N ASP A 54 -9.11 1.07 20.99
CA ASP A 54 -10.32 1.10 20.17
C ASP A 54 -10.17 0.16 18.98
N ASP A 55 -11.06 -0.82 18.87
CA ASP A 55 -11.01 -1.85 17.84
C ASP A 55 -11.08 -1.26 16.43
N VAL A 56 -11.90 -0.22 16.21
CA VAL A 56 -12.06 0.39 14.88
C VAL A 56 -10.77 1.08 14.47
N VAL A 57 -10.17 1.86 15.37
CA VAL A 57 -8.89 2.53 15.11
C VAL A 57 -7.77 1.52 14.91
N SER A 58 -7.70 0.47 15.75
CA SER A 58 -6.73 -0.62 15.60
C SER A 58 -6.84 -1.30 14.23
N ILE A 59 -8.06 -1.64 13.80
CA ILE A 59 -8.32 -2.24 12.48
C ILE A 59 -7.91 -1.28 11.35
N MET A 60 -8.21 0.01 11.45
CA MET A 60 -7.83 0.99 10.43
C MET A 60 -6.31 1.08 10.24
N PHE A 61 -5.55 1.18 11.33
CA PHE A 61 -4.08 1.19 11.27
C PHE A 61 -3.51 -0.15 10.80
N GLY A 62 -4.13 -1.27 11.19
CA GLY A 62 -3.77 -2.61 10.73
C GLY A 62 -3.92 -2.75 9.21
N ILE A 63 -5.07 -2.35 8.66
CA ILE A 63 -5.34 -2.36 7.22
C ILE A 63 -4.37 -1.42 6.49
N LEU A 64 -4.18 -0.20 6.98
CA LEU A 64 -3.27 0.76 6.36
C LEU A 64 -1.82 0.24 6.35
N GLY A 65 -1.35 -0.30 7.48
CA GLY A 65 -0.01 -0.88 7.58
C GLY A 65 0.20 -2.06 6.65
N ALA A 66 -0.79 -2.96 6.55
CA ALA A 66 -0.75 -4.09 5.63
C ALA A 66 -0.72 -3.64 4.16
N LEU A 67 -1.55 -2.66 3.78
CA LEU A 67 -1.61 -2.14 2.40
C LEU A 67 -0.33 -1.39 2.00
N VAL A 68 0.22 -0.58 2.89
CA VAL A 68 1.50 0.11 2.70
C VAL A 68 2.65 -0.88 2.61
N GLY A 69 2.68 -1.88 3.49
CA GLY A 69 3.69 -2.95 3.44
C GLY A 69 3.60 -3.76 2.15
N PHE A 70 2.40 -4.12 1.71
CA PHE A 70 2.17 -4.79 0.42
C PHE A 70 2.62 -3.93 -0.78
N SER A 71 2.45 -2.61 -0.69
CA SER A 71 2.92 -1.68 -1.72
C SER A 71 4.43 -1.75 -1.97
N ALA A 72 5.23 -2.12 -0.95
CA ALA A 72 6.66 -2.36 -1.13
C ALA A 72 6.93 -3.53 -2.09
N TYR A 73 6.20 -4.64 -1.91
CA TYR A 73 6.30 -5.81 -2.78
C TYR A 73 5.81 -5.50 -4.20
N GLU A 74 4.70 -4.78 -4.31
CA GLU A 74 4.14 -4.37 -5.60
C GLU A 74 5.08 -3.41 -6.36
N LEU A 75 5.86 -2.57 -5.67
CA LEU A 75 6.91 -1.74 -6.31
C LEU A 75 8.03 -2.60 -6.94
N ILE A 76 8.42 -3.70 -6.27
CA ILE A 76 9.42 -4.65 -6.81
C ILE A 76 8.85 -5.38 -8.04
N LEU A 77 7.58 -5.79 -8.00
CA LEU A 77 6.89 -6.39 -9.13
C LEU A 77 6.75 -5.41 -10.29
N GLN A 78 6.37 -4.17 -10.01
CA GLN A 78 6.23 -3.13 -11.02
C GLN A 78 7.56 -2.87 -11.73
N ARG A 79 8.67 -2.87 -11.00
CA ARG A 79 10.00 -2.78 -11.60
C ARG A 79 10.28 -3.94 -12.56
N LYS A 80 9.96 -5.18 -12.18
CA LYS A 80 10.08 -6.34 -13.08
C LYS A 80 9.19 -6.21 -14.33
N ARG A 81 8.00 -5.61 -14.22
CA ARG A 81 7.11 -5.35 -15.37
C ARG A 81 7.71 -4.30 -16.31
N VAL A 82 8.32 -3.24 -15.77
CA VAL A 82 9.05 -2.23 -16.55
C VAL A 82 10.28 -2.83 -17.22
N GLU A 83 11.03 -3.69 -16.53
CA GLU A 83 12.19 -4.40 -17.10
C GLU A 83 11.81 -5.36 -18.23
N LYS A 84 10.62 -5.95 -18.17
CA LYS A 84 10.03 -6.74 -19.26
C LYS A 84 9.52 -5.90 -20.44
N GLY A 85 9.55 -4.57 -20.34
CA GLY A 85 9.06 -3.66 -21.36
C GLY A 85 7.53 -3.53 -21.44
N TRP A 86 6.78 -4.05 -20.47
CA TRP A 86 5.32 -3.91 -20.42
C TRP A 86 4.88 -2.48 -20.11
N PHE A 87 5.76 -1.69 -19.50
CA PHE A 87 5.54 -0.28 -19.20
C PHE A 87 6.77 0.54 -19.63
N PRO A 88 6.58 1.78 -20.10
CA PRO A 88 7.69 2.62 -20.54
C PRO A 88 8.61 2.93 -19.36
N LYS A 89 9.87 2.54 -19.50
CA LYS A 89 10.93 2.96 -18.58
C LYS A 89 11.20 4.44 -18.80
N LYS A 90 11.29 5.22 -17.72
CA LYS A 90 11.70 6.63 -17.81
C LYS A 90 13.08 6.71 -18.48
N LYS A 91 13.18 7.57 -19.50
CA LYS A 91 14.44 7.92 -20.17
C LYS A 91 15.35 8.70 -19.22
#